data_AF-A0A0F0GFT5-F1
#
_entry.id   AF-A0A0F0GFT5-F1
#
_cell.length_a   1.000
_cell.length_b   1.000
_cell.length_c   1.000
_cell.angle_alpha   90.00
_cell.angle_beta   90.00
_cell.angle_gamma   90.00
#
_symmetry.space_group_name_H-M   'P 1'
#
loop_
_entity.id
_entity.type
_entity.pdbx_description
1 polymer ?
#
loop_
_entity_poly.entity_id
_entity_poly.type
_entity_poly.pdbx_seq_one_letter_code
_entity_poly.pdbx_strand_id
1 'polypeptide(L)'
;MFSGEFELHLTGSEWQVDELAEFAEQHELKFSHIELQRGEMPSQPMLTISAKGTLDEARAVAERWRAKMNAAELYLVRVKIEAAPWNEGVPRTDDEAGPELYFEHHVKLRLRGNWRDYYMGIYRAMEPHEAHVSRNARRISEDGTEERFVTQRCFGVGRSTAKQRLTALLGDLAEFDVLEVEEEYVVADDALHLDNGWIHGKARHGVDERLRQAPSWVRGFPATYYPLEIKPSQNIKQRAVFDPALKHHPHAFRPGDPRFGDPAQGARWLGGRRAAMARVLHLVARSQWSENLVLRGSMVMREWFGDAAREPGDLDFVVTPRDIAFGSPRAEQLVDDLREAISDDPGPVLCPGPVDTEPIWTYERVPGLRLVCPFEVSGLPYGMVQVDLVFEEELPIAPEPVRIAGTTVLAANMELSLAWKLQWLVTDSYPQAKDLYDAALLASRTTVNTGLVMDLLEPELGSRALDFDRKSLLELDHIDWDNAPTELPVTKADEPELLQRIAAALA
;
A
#
# COMPACT_ATOMS: atom_id res chain seq x y z
N MET A 1 31.86 -20.15 1.24
CA MET A 1 30.68 -20.69 1.96
C MET A 1 30.89 -20.39 3.43
N PHE A 2 29.90 -19.85 4.13
CA PHE A 2 30.06 -19.42 5.54
C PHE A 2 29.75 -20.55 6.51
N SER A 3 30.57 -20.72 7.54
CA SER A 3 30.32 -21.70 8.60
C SER A 3 30.87 -21.24 9.96
N GLY A 4 30.13 -21.56 11.02
CA GLY A 4 30.47 -21.24 12.40
C GLY A 4 29.24 -20.87 13.21
N GLU A 5 29.30 -19.74 13.91
CA GLU A 5 28.24 -19.24 14.79
C GLU A 5 27.44 -18.12 14.10
N PHE A 6 26.12 -18.23 14.13
CA PHE A 6 25.23 -17.24 13.54
C PHE A 6 24.25 -16.70 14.57
N GLU A 7 23.94 -15.42 14.48
CA GLU A 7 22.79 -14.79 15.11
C GLU A 7 21.77 -14.45 14.03
N LEU A 8 20.50 -14.78 14.27
CA LEU A 8 19.40 -14.49 13.39
C LEU A 8 18.51 -13.45 14.07
N HIS A 9 18.21 -12.37 13.36
CA HIS A 9 17.22 -11.40 13.80
C HIS A 9 15.99 -11.47 12.93
N LEU A 10 14.89 -11.90 13.53
CA LEU A 10 13.57 -11.97 12.92
C LEU A 10 12.80 -10.73 13.38
N THR A 11 12.70 -9.74 12.51
CA THR A 11 11.97 -8.49 12.81
C THR A 11 10.51 -8.72 12.50
N GLY A 12 9.63 -8.53 13.49
CA GLY A 12 8.19 -8.55 13.29
C GLY A 12 7.62 -7.16 12.99
N SER A 13 6.33 -7.13 12.71
CA SER A 13 5.57 -5.92 12.47
C SER A 13 5.62 -4.95 13.65
N GLU A 14 5.75 -3.64 13.38
CA GLU A 14 5.62 -2.60 14.41
C GLU A 14 4.24 -2.54 15.06
N TRP A 15 3.23 -3.17 14.43
CA TRP A 15 1.86 -3.24 14.92
C TRP A 15 1.63 -4.40 15.89
N GLN A 16 2.58 -5.32 16.01
CA GLN A 16 2.47 -6.56 16.81
C GLN A 16 3.61 -6.66 17.83
N VAL A 17 4.05 -5.54 18.39
CA VAL A 17 5.19 -5.49 19.33
C VAL A 17 4.91 -6.33 20.57
N ASP A 18 3.71 -6.19 21.14
CA ASP A 18 3.32 -6.87 22.38
C ASP A 18 3.10 -8.37 22.12
N GLU A 19 2.40 -8.72 21.04
CA GLU A 19 2.16 -10.10 20.63
C GLU A 19 3.47 -10.81 20.29
N LEU A 20 4.43 -10.12 19.65
CA LEU A 20 5.75 -10.66 19.38
C LEU A 20 6.56 -10.84 20.67
N ALA A 21 6.39 -9.95 21.65
CA ALA A 21 7.03 -10.08 22.95
C ALA A 21 6.47 -11.26 23.75
N GLU A 22 5.15 -11.45 23.76
CA GLU A 22 4.49 -12.61 24.36
C GLU A 22 4.93 -13.92 23.69
N PHE A 23 4.99 -13.93 22.36
CA PHE A 23 5.50 -15.06 21.60
C PHE A 23 6.97 -15.36 21.91
N ALA A 24 7.79 -14.32 22.07
CA ALA A 24 9.18 -14.48 22.47
C ALA A 24 9.29 -15.13 23.85
N GLU A 25 8.48 -14.70 24.83
CA GLU A 25 8.44 -15.27 26.17
C GLU A 25 8.00 -16.73 26.15
N GLN A 26 6.92 -17.05 25.43
CA GLN A 26 6.41 -18.41 25.27
C GLN A 26 7.45 -19.37 24.66
N HIS A 27 8.32 -18.84 23.81
CA HIS A 27 9.35 -19.62 23.11
C HIS A 27 10.76 -19.44 23.66
N GLU A 28 10.91 -18.78 24.81
CA GLU A 28 12.19 -18.51 25.49
C GLU A 28 13.22 -17.81 24.58
N LEU A 29 12.76 -16.90 23.73
CA LEU A 29 13.59 -16.13 22.80
C LEU A 29 13.94 -14.76 23.38
N LYS A 30 15.14 -14.27 23.04
CA LYS A 30 15.53 -12.88 23.32
C LYS A 30 14.69 -11.96 22.42
N PHE A 31 13.96 -11.04 23.04
CA PHE A 31 13.21 -9.98 22.38
C PHE A 31 13.87 -8.63 22.59
N SER A 32 13.92 -7.83 21.53
CA SER A 32 14.34 -6.43 21.59
C SER A 32 13.39 -5.58 20.77
N HIS A 33 13.14 -4.34 21.21
CA HIS A 33 12.36 -3.39 20.44
C HIS A 33 13.24 -2.19 20.13
N ILE A 34 13.85 -2.21 18.95
CA ILE A 34 14.78 -1.19 18.51
C ILE A 34 13.99 -0.08 17.82
N GLU A 35 14.13 1.15 18.32
CA GLU A 35 13.58 2.35 17.72
C GLU A 35 14.70 3.18 17.08
N LEU A 36 14.62 3.34 15.76
CA LEU A 36 15.51 4.21 14.99
C LEU A 36 15.16 5.68 15.26
N GLN A 37 16.17 6.53 15.27
CA GLN A 37 15.96 7.96 15.53
C GLN A 37 15.26 8.71 14.37
N ARG A 38 15.28 8.13 13.17
CA ARG A 38 14.64 8.60 11.94
C ARG A 38 14.52 7.42 10.97
N GLY A 39 13.71 7.55 9.92
CA GLY A 39 13.57 6.53 8.88
C GLY A 39 12.11 6.26 8.56
N GLU A 40 11.88 5.53 7.47
CA GLU A 40 10.53 5.14 7.02
C GLU A 40 9.89 4.12 7.97
N MET A 41 10.70 3.25 8.60
CA MET A 41 10.24 2.20 9.52
C MET A 41 11.04 2.26 10.83
N PRO A 42 10.76 3.25 11.69
CA PRO A 42 11.58 3.49 12.88
C PRO A 42 11.39 2.42 13.97
N SER A 43 10.25 1.72 14.02
CA SER A 43 9.97 0.70 15.03
C SER A 43 10.35 -0.70 14.50
N GLN A 44 11.32 -1.35 15.16
CA GLN A 44 11.81 -2.68 14.80
C GLN A 44 11.77 -3.62 16.01
N PRO A 45 10.65 -4.32 16.28
CA PRO A 45 10.59 -5.39 17.26
C PRO A 45 11.21 -6.67 16.67
N MET A 46 12.18 -7.25 17.37
CA MET A 46 13.03 -8.31 16.84
C MET A 46 13.18 -9.47 17.82
N LEU A 47 13.09 -10.69 17.29
CA LEU A 47 13.51 -11.91 17.96
C LEU A 47 14.96 -12.21 17.58
N THR A 48 15.78 -12.53 18.57
CA THR A 48 17.15 -13.02 18.39
C THR A 48 17.19 -14.53 18.58
N ILE A 49 17.73 -15.24 17.59
CA ILE A 49 17.88 -16.69 17.58
C ILE A 49 19.32 -17.07 17.24
N SER A 50 19.96 -17.87 18.08
CA SER A 50 21.31 -18.39 17.79
C SER A 50 21.23 -19.66 16.92
N ALA A 51 22.14 -19.77 15.96
CA ALA A 51 22.34 -20.97 15.14
C ALA A 51 23.84 -21.30 15.01
N LYS A 52 24.16 -22.57 14.73
CA LYS A 52 25.52 -23.02 14.42
C LYS A 52 25.50 -23.96 13.23
N GLY A 53 26.59 -24.00 12.48
CA GLY A 53 26.75 -24.90 11.32
C GLY A 53 27.12 -24.12 10.07
N THR A 54 26.45 -24.41 8.96
CA THR A 54 26.59 -23.75 7.67
C THR A 54 25.52 -22.67 7.47
N LEU A 55 25.74 -21.74 6.53
CA LEU A 55 24.72 -20.74 6.18
C LEU A 55 23.39 -21.37 5.74
N ASP A 56 23.42 -22.50 5.02
CA ASP A 56 22.20 -23.17 4.57
C ASP A 56 21.40 -23.74 5.76
N GLU A 57 22.09 -24.26 6.78
CA GLU A 57 21.46 -24.69 8.03
C GLU A 57 20.88 -23.51 8.82
N ALA A 58 21.58 -22.38 8.87
CA ALA A 58 21.07 -21.14 9.46
C ALA A 58 19.81 -20.64 8.73
N ARG A 59 19.80 -20.65 7.39
CA ARG A 59 18.59 -20.34 6.59
C ARG A 59 17.44 -21.30 6.90
N ALA A 60 17.72 -22.59 7.04
CA ALA A 60 16.71 -23.57 7.43
C ALA A 60 16.16 -23.31 8.86
N VAL A 61 16.99 -22.83 9.79
CA VAL A 61 16.52 -22.37 11.11
C VAL A 61 15.58 -21.17 10.96
N ALA A 62 15.96 -20.17 10.16
CA ALA A 62 15.14 -18.99 9.90
C ALA A 62 13.76 -19.36 9.35
N GLU A 63 13.71 -20.24 8.34
CA GLU A 63 12.46 -20.67 7.71
C GLU A 63 11.56 -21.46 8.66
N ARG A 64 12.13 -22.26 9.57
CA ARG A 64 11.33 -22.91 10.62
C ARG A 64 10.68 -21.91 11.57
N TRP A 65 11.39 -20.84 11.92
CA TRP A 65 10.83 -19.79 12.78
C TRP A 65 9.82 -18.91 12.03
N ARG A 66 10.07 -18.59 10.76
CA ARG A 66 9.09 -17.94 9.87
C ARG A 66 7.77 -18.70 9.85
N ALA A 67 7.82 -20.03 9.67
CA ALA A 67 6.63 -20.87 9.68
C ALA A 67 5.90 -20.86 11.03
N LYS A 68 6.63 -20.86 12.16
CA LYS A 68 6.04 -20.76 13.51
C LYS A 68 5.38 -19.40 13.77
N MET A 69 6.05 -18.30 13.41
CA MET A 69 5.49 -16.96 13.52
C MET A 69 4.22 -16.83 12.69
N ASN A 70 4.23 -17.32 11.45
CA ASN A 70 3.05 -17.33 10.59
C ASN A 70 1.89 -18.17 11.18
N ALA A 71 2.19 -19.33 11.77
CA ALA A 71 1.17 -20.15 12.43
C ALA A 71 0.60 -19.49 13.70
N ALA A 72 1.34 -18.57 14.31
CA ALA A 72 0.91 -17.72 15.41
C ALA A 72 0.33 -16.37 14.93
N GLU A 73 0.08 -16.23 13.62
CA GLU A 73 -0.47 -15.01 13.00
C GLU A 73 0.40 -13.75 13.22
N LEU A 74 1.70 -13.95 13.47
CA LEU A 74 2.70 -12.89 13.59
C LEU A 74 3.33 -12.58 12.24
N TYR A 75 3.27 -11.31 11.86
CA TYR A 75 3.79 -10.83 10.59
C TYR A 75 5.29 -10.56 10.69
N LEU A 76 6.09 -11.38 10.01
CA LEU A 76 7.55 -11.25 9.92
C LEU A 76 7.92 -10.31 8.76
N VAL A 77 8.64 -9.24 9.06
CA VAL A 77 8.99 -8.17 8.10
C VAL A 77 10.42 -8.23 7.58
N ARG A 78 11.35 -8.86 8.32
CA ARG A 78 12.76 -9.03 7.94
C ARG A 78 13.37 -10.25 8.60
N VAL A 79 14.25 -10.93 7.87
CA VAL A 79 15.21 -11.90 8.39
C VAL A 79 16.61 -11.40 8.07
N LYS A 80 17.38 -11.12 9.12
CA LYS A 80 18.82 -10.85 9.05
C LYS A 80 19.58 -12.05 9.63
N ILE A 81 20.61 -12.50 8.93
CA ILE A 81 21.51 -13.57 9.38
C ILE A 81 22.91 -13.00 9.46
N GLU A 82 23.48 -13.04 10.65
CA GLU A 82 24.75 -12.43 11.01
C GLU A 82 25.72 -13.52 11.43
N ALA A 83 26.88 -13.53 10.80
CA ALA A 83 27.96 -14.44 11.12
C ALA A 83 28.90 -13.77 12.12
N ALA A 84 29.35 -14.53 13.13
CA ALA A 84 30.42 -14.06 13.98
C ALA A 84 31.67 -13.72 13.13
N PRO A 85 32.44 -12.68 13.47
CA PRO A 85 33.47 -12.14 12.59
C PRO A 85 34.73 -13.02 12.49
N TRP A 86 34.77 -14.13 13.26
CA TRP A 86 35.78 -15.18 13.19
C TRP A 86 35.32 -16.44 12.43
N ASN A 87 34.08 -16.46 11.91
CA ASN A 87 33.57 -17.59 11.15
C ASN A 87 34.39 -17.85 9.88
N GLU A 88 34.38 -19.11 9.45
CA GLU A 88 34.92 -19.48 8.15
C GLU A 88 34.13 -18.78 7.04
N GLY A 89 34.83 -18.24 6.05
CA GLY A 89 34.25 -17.54 4.91
C GLY A 89 34.01 -16.04 5.11
N VAL A 90 34.13 -15.50 6.33
CA VAL A 90 34.08 -14.04 6.57
C VAL A 90 35.35 -13.39 6.00
N PRO A 91 35.23 -12.33 5.17
CA PRO A 91 36.37 -11.74 4.47
C PRO A 91 37.32 -11.04 5.44
N ARG A 92 38.62 -11.34 5.32
CA ARG A 92 39.68 -10.67 6.09
C ARG A 92 40.13 -9.39 5.39
N THR A 93 40.19 -9.40 4.07
CA THR A 93 40.65 -8.29 3.22
C THR A 93 39.53 -7.80 2.30
N ASP A 94 39.67 -6.58 1.76
CA ASP A 94 38.64 -5.97 0.90
C ASP A 94 38.43 -6.76 -0.41
N ASP A 95 39.49 -7.38 -0.94
CA ASP A 95 39.42 -8.21 -2.15
C ASP A 95 38.58 -9.48 -1.97
N GLU A 96 38.40 -9.95 -0.72
CA GLU A 96 37.58 -11.11 -0.39
C GLU A 96 36.10 -10.74 -0.18
N ALA A 97 35.79 -9.45 -0.06
CA ALA A 97 34.47 -8.98 0.34
C ALA A 97 33.47 -8.93 -0.82
N GLY A 98 32.26 -9.44 -0.58
CA GLY A 98 31.14 -9.25 -1.51
C GLY A 98 30.61 -7.81 -1.42
N PRO A 99 30.26 -7.15 -2.54
CA PRO A 99 29.84 -5.75 -2.54
C PRO A 99 28.52 -5.49 -1.80
N GLU A 100 27.64 -6.49 -1.76
CA GLU A 100 26.32 -6.42 -1.10
C GLU A 100 26.35 -6.86 0.37
N LEU A 101 27.48 -7.42 0.84
CA LEU A 101 27.65 -7.89 2.21
C LEU A 101 28.45 -6.87 3.03
N TYR A 102 28.25 -6.87 4.34
CA TYR A 102 28.81 -5.81 5.17
C TYR A 102 29.13 -6.28 6.59
N PHE A 103 30.12 -5.61 7.19
CA PHE A 103 30.28 -5.65 8.65
C PHE A 103 29.30 -4.66 9.29
N GLU A 104 28.63 -5.09 10.34
CA GLU A 104 27.81 -4.25 11.20
C GLU A 104 28.49 -4.13 12.56
N HIS A 105 28.60 -2.90 13.05
CA HIS A 105 29.10 -2.62 14.40
C HIS A 105 27.99 -1.99 15.22
N HIS A 106 27.78 -2.48 16.44
CA HIS A 106 26.89 -1.85 17.41
C HIS A 106 27.70 -1.38 18.62
N VAL A 107 27.76 -0.05 18.83
CA VAL A 107 28.37 0.56 20.01
C VAL A 107 27.27 0.99 20.97
N LYS A 108 27.15 0.32 22.11
CA LYS A 108 26.16 0.63 23.14
C LYS A 108 26.69 1.72 24.07
N LEU A 109 26.00 2.85 24.11
CA LEU A 109 26.32 4.01 24.95
C LEU A 109 25.36 4.09 26.15
N ARG A 110 25.90 4.45 27.31
CA ARG A 110 25.11 4.88 28.47
C ARG A 110 25.08 6.41 28.55
N LEU A 111 23.89 6.98 28.58
CA LEU A 111 23.68 8.42 28.70
C LEU A 111 23.05 8.71 30.07
N ARG A 112 23.80 9.38 30.95
CA ARG A 112 23.29 9.79 32.28
C ARG A 112 22.57 11.13 32.15
N GLY A 113 21.24 11.12 32.01
CA GLY A 113 20.43 12.31 31.77
C GLY A 113 19.69 12.25 30.44
N ASN A 114 19.04 13.34 30.06
CA ASN A 114 18.12 13.33 28.91
C ASN A 114 18.89 13.31 27.58
N TRP A 115 18.35 12.63 26.57
CA TRP A 115 18.86 12.67 25.19
C TRP A 115 19.22 14.08 24.68
N ARG A 116 18.46 15.10 25.07
CA ARG A 116 18.70 16.51 24.72
C ARG A 116 20.06 17.05 25.16
N ASP A 117 20.67 16.46 26.17
CA ASP A 117 21.98 16.89 26.67
C ASP A 117 23.13 16.35 25.80
N TYR A 118 22.89 15.25 25.06
CA TYR A 118 23.93 14.50 24.36
C TYR A 118 23.81 14.53 22.83
N TYR A 119 22.60 14.78 22.28
CA TYR A 119 22.32 14.56 20.86
C TYR A 119 23.28 15.27 19.90
N MET A 120 23.65 16.52 20.17
CA MET A 120 24.57 17.29 19.32
C MET A 120 25.98 16.70 19.29
N GLY A 121 26.49 16.28 20.46
CA GLY A 121 27.81 15.67 20.56
C GLY A 121 27.83 14.33 19.83
N ILE A 122 26.81 13.50 20.06
CA ILE A 122 26.66 12.19 19.43
C ILE A 122 26.55 12.32 17.90
N TYR A 123 25.72 13.23 17.39
CA TYR A 123 25.62 13.44 15.94
C TYR A 123 26.93 13.93 15.33
N ARG A 124 27.63 14.86 15.99
CA ARG A 124 28.95 15.32 15.52
C ARG A 124 29.97 14.18 15.51
N ALA A 125 29.97 13.34 16.54
CA ALA A 125 30.88 12.20 16.63
C ALA A 125 30.59 11.13 15.57
N MET A 126 29.33 10.99 15.13
CA MET A 126 28.91 9.96 14.18
C MET A 126 28.98 10.38 12.71
N GLU A 127 28.82 11.68 12.41
CA GLU A 127 28.76 12.22 11.05
C GLU A 127 29.91 11.76 10.14
N PRO A 128 31.18 11.70 10.58
CA PRO A 128 32.29 11.26 9.74
C PRO A 128 32.28 9.76 9.39
N HIS A 129 31.47 8.97 10.10
CA HIS A 129 31.56 7.50 10.12
C HIS A 129 30.38 6.80 9.46
N GLU A 130 29.44 7.57 8.87
CA GLU A 130 28.15 7.07 8.36
C GLU A 130 27.43 6.20 9.41
N ALA A 131 27.58 6.57 10.68
CA ALA A 131 26.99 5.86 11.80
C ALA A 131 25.62 6.46 12.16
N HIS A 132 24.73 5.63 12.68
CA HIS A 132 23.34 6.01 12.97
C HIS A 132 22.90 5.56 14.36
N VAL A 133 22.09 6.40 15.03
CA VAL A 133 21.69 6.17 16.42
C VAL A 133 20.29 5.55 16.47
N SER A 134 20.12 4.60 17.37
CA SER A 134 18.85 3.98 17.74
C SER A 134 18.78 3.77 19.27
N ARG A 135 17.62 3.36 19.78
CA ARG A 135 17.43 2.99 21.19
C ARG A 135 16.66 1.70 21.31
N ASN A 136 16.71 1.08 22.49
CA ASN A 136 15.73 0.07 22.87
C ASN A 136 14.56 0.73 23.60
N ALA A 137 13.35 0.67 23.04
CA ALA A 137 12.14 1.32 23.57
C ALA A 137 11.80 0.93 25.02
N ARG A 138 12.27 -0.24 25.46
CA ARG A 138 11.95 -0.81 26.78
C ARG A 138 12.94 -0.45 27.89
N ARG A 139 14.03 0.26 27.59
CA ARG A 139 15.09 0.59 28.57
C ARG A 139 15.17 2.09 28.83
N ILE A 140 14.26 2.59 29.67
CA ILE A 140 14.36 3.93 30.27
C ILE A 140 14.39 3.72 31.79
N SER A 141 15.47 4.14 32.43
CA SER A 141 15.58 4.09 33.89
C SER A 141 14.80 5.25 34.53
N GLU A 142 14.28 5.06 35.75
CA GLU A 142 13.51 6.08 36.50
C GLU A 142 14.31 7.37 36.75
N ASP A 143 15.65 7.30 36.73
CA ASP A 143 16.57 8.42 36.88
C ASP A 143 16.85 9.18 35.57
N GLY A 144 16.21 8.78 34.46
CA GLY A 144 16.40 9.36 33.13
C GLY A 144 17.64 8.85 32.40
N THR A 145 18.35 7.83 32.91
CA THR A 145 19.43 7.17 32.18
C THR A 145 18.88 6.39 30.99
N GLU A 146 19.48 6.57 29.82
CA GLU A 146 19.11 5.88 28.58
C GLU A 146 20.29 5.09 28.00
N GLU A 147 19.99 3.94 27.40
CA GLU A 147 20.93 3.19 26.56
C GLU A 147 20.63 3.47 25.08
N ARG A 148 21.64 3.91 24.34
CA ARG A 148 21.56 4.17 22.89
C ARG A 148 22.56 3.30 22.15
N PHE A 149 22.23 2.91 20.94
CA PHE A 149 23.11 2.16 20.05
C PHE A 149 23.57 3.08 18.93
N VAL A 150 24.87 3.12 18.69
CA VAL A 150 25.46 3.73 17.49
C VAL A 150 25.85 2.59 16.56
N THR A 151 25.16 2.51 15.42
CA THR A 151 25.32 1.44 14.44
C THR A 151 26.09 1.95 13.23
N GLN A 152 27.14 1.23 12.82
CA GLN A 152 27.93 1.52 11.61
C GLN A 152 27.91 0.31 10.68
N ARG A 153 27.66 0.54 9.38
CA ARG A 153 27.74 -0.49 8.34
C ARG A 153 28.90 -0.25 7.42
N CYS A 154 29.70 -1.29 7.20
CA CYS A 154 30.87 -1.26 6.33
C CYS A 154 30.66 -2.23 5.16
N PHE A 155 30.06 -1.74 4.07
CA PHE A 155 29.80 -2.52 2.85
C PHE A 155 31.07 -2.78 2.04
N GLY A 156 31.16 -3.98 1.45
CA GLY A 156 32.17 -4.32 0.45
C GLY A 156 33.62 -4.25 0.94
N VAL A 157 33.84 -4.37 2.26
CA VAL A 157 35.18 -4.34 2.86
C VAL A 157 35.43 -5.57 3.71
N GLY A 158 36.71 -5.91 3.87
CA GLY A 158 37.16 -6.98 4.74
C GLY A 158 37.27 -6.53 6.18
N ARG A 159 37.43 -7.51 7.07
CA ARG A 159 37.50 -7.31 8.52
C ARG A 159 38.57 -6.30 8.93
N SER A 160 39.72 -6.28 8.26
CA SER A 160 40.80 -5.33 8.56
C SER A 160 40.36 -3.87 8.40
N THR A 161 39.66 -3.55 7.31
CA THR A 161 39.16 -2.19 7.03
C THR A 161 37.97 -1.86 7.93
N ALA A 162 37.04 -2.79 8.14
CA ALA A 162 35.93 -2.62 9.06
C ALA A 162 36.42 -2.29 10.49
N LYS A 163 37.42 -3.01 11.00
CA LYS A 163 38.02 -2.72 12.32
C LYS A 163 38.70 -1.36 12.41
N GLN A 164 39.35 -0.90 11.34
CA GLN A 164 39.93 0.44 11.30
C GLN A 164 38.84 1.51 11.41
N ARG A 165 37.73 1.35 10.68
CA ARG A 165 36.56 2.24 10.76
C ARG A 165 35.91 2.23 12.14
N LEU A 166 35.75 1.06 12.76
CA LEU A 166 35.26 0.93 14.14
C LEU A 166 36.19 1.65 15.14
N THR A 167 37.50 1.48 14.99
CA THR A 167 38.49 2.13 15.86
C THR A 167 38.40 3.65 15.75
N ALA A 168 38.20 4.17 14.54
CA ALA A 168 38.01 5.60 14.32
C ALA A 168 36.71 6.11 14.96
N LEU A 169 35.60 5.38 14.79
CA LEU A 169 34.32 5.70 15.42
C LEU A 169 34.43 5.70 16.96
N LEU A 170 35.09 4.71 17.56
CA LEU A 170 35.32 4.67 19.01
C LEU A 170 36.21 5.81 19.50
N GLY A 171 37.15 6.28 18.66
CA GLY A 171 37.97 7.46 18.95
C GLY A 171 37.12 8.72 19.09
N ASP A 172 36.18 8.94 18.18
CA ASP A 172 35.28 10.09 18.20
C ASP A 172 34.16 9.96 19.24
N LEU A 173 33.82 8.73 19.66
CA LEU A 173 32.89 8.46 20.77
C LEU A 173 33.55 8.42 22.15
N ALA A 174 34.85 8.70 22.27
CA ALA A 174 35.61 8.52 23.52
C ALA A 174 35.12 9.39 24.70
N GLU A 175 34.35 10.45 24.44
CA GLU A 175 33.73 11.30 25.47
C GLU A 175 32.45 10.69 26.08
N PHE A 176 31.92 9.60 25.51
CA PHE A 176 30.71 8.91 25.98
C PHE A 176 31.05 7.60 26.71
N ASP A 177 30.15 7.16 27.61
CA ASP A 177 30.30 5.91 28.37
C ASP A 177 29.91 4.71 27.48
N VAL A 178 30.90 4.11 26.80
CA VAL A 178 30.72 2.91 25.97
C VAL A 178 30.63 1.67 26.86
N LEU A 179 29.51 0.95 26.79
CA LEU A 179 29.25 -0.27 27.58
C LEU A 179 29.69 -1.54 26.89
N GLU A 180 29.43 -1.60 25.59
CA GLU A 180 29.56 -2.82 24.81
C GLU A 180 29.77 -2.46 23.35
N VAL A 181 30.57 -3.27 22.67
CA VAL A 181 30.84 -3.15 21.23
C VAL A 181 30.69 -4.54 20.62
N GLU A 182 29.74 -4.68 19.70
CA GLU A 182 29.51 -5.90 18.93
C GLU A 182 30.01 -5.69 17.50
N GLU A 183 30.66 -6.72 16.93
CA GLU A 183 31.16 -6.77 15.55
C GLU A 183 30.56 -8.02 14.91
N GLU A 184 29.81 -7.86 13.84
CA GLU A 184 29.16 -8.97 13.12
C GLU A 184 29.30 -8.80 11.61
N TYR A 185 29.19 -9.90 10.87
CA TYR A 185 29.22 -9.87 9.40
C TYR A 185 27.88 -10.35 8.84
N VAL A 186 27.15 -9.46 8.19
CA VAL A 186 25.81 -9.76 7.66
C VAL A 186 25.94 -10.54 6.37
N VAL A 187 25.52 -11.80 6.41
CA VAL A 187 25.62 -12.76 5.29
C VAL A 187 24.29 -12.96 4.55
N ALA A 188 23.19 -12.50 5.14
CA ALA A 188 21.89 -12.42 4.48
C ALA A 188 21.00 -11.37 5.16
N ASP A 189 20.32 -10.57 4.35
CA ASP A 189 19.30 -9.61 4.81
C ASP A 189 18.25 -9.49 3.71
N ASP A 190 17.03 -9.94 3.97
CA ASP A 190 15.95 -9.97 2.99
C ASP A 190 15.14 -8.65 2.90
N ALA A 191 15.42 -7.68 3.78
CA ALA A 191 14.64 -6.44 3.85
C ALA A 191 15.48 -5.23 4.28
N LEU A 192 16.65 -5.04 3.65
CA LEU A 192 17.54 -3.90 3.89
C LEU A 192 16.84 -2.52 3.77
N HIS A 193 15.78 -2.45 2.96
CA HIS A 193 14.96 -1.24 2.78
C HIS A 193 14.26 -0.75 4.06
N LEU A 194 14.15 -1.58 5.11
CA LEU A 194 13.62 -1.13 6.40
C LEU A 194 14.45 0.00 7.01
N ASP A 195 15.70 0.13 6.58
CA ASP A 195 16.62 1.14 7.05
C ASP A 195 16.61 2.41 6.17
N ASN A 196 15.68 2.50 5.19
CA ASN A 196 15.49 3.68 4.35
C ASN A 196 15.21 4.93 5.19
N GLY A 197 15.89 6.03 4.86
CA GLY A 197 15.76 7.30 5.59
C GLY A 197 16.47 7.29 6.95
N TRP A 198 16.87 6.12 7.47
CA TRP A 198 17.78 5.99 8.60
C TRP A 198 19.23 6.05 8.09
N ILE A 199 19.60 5.16 7.17
CA ILE A 199 20.91 5.06 6.50
C ILE A 199 20.80 5.59 5.06
N HIS A 200 21.86 6.22 4.54
CA HIS A 200 21.87 6.78 3.18
C HIS A 200 21.86 5.67 2.12
N GLY A 201 20.70 5.49 1.46
CA GLY A 201 20.51 4.57 0.34
C GLY A 201 19.02 4.31 0.18
N LYS A 202 18.38 4.83 -0.88
CA LYS A 202 16.95 4.55 -1.13
C LYS A 202 16.83 3.15 -1.74
N ALA A 203 16.47 2.13 -0.96
CA ALA A 203 15.95 0.89 -1.50
C ALA A 203 14.43 1.07 -1.75
N ARG A 204 14.08 1.50 -2.95
CA ARG A 204 12.78 2.10 -3.32
C ARG A 204 11.54 1.18 -3.30
N HIS A 205 11.56 -0.05 -2.76
CA HIS A 205 10.51 -1.03 -3.14
C HIS A 205 9.81 -1.85 -2.04
N GLY A 206 10.09 -1.67 -0.74
CA GLY A 206 9.68 -2.72 0.22
C GLY A 206 8.41 -2.51 1.07
N VAL A 207 8.00 -1.30 1.44
CA VAL A 207 6.79 -1.08 2.27
C VAL A 207 5.52 -1.33 1.44
N ASP A 208 5.46 -0.74 0.25
CA ASP A 208 4.37 -0.92 -0.70
C ASP A 208 4.20 -2.40 -1.11
N GLU A 209 5.29 -3.11 -1.41
CA GLU A 209 5.20 -4.50 -1.87
C GLU A 209 4.69 -5.47 -0.77
N ARG A 210 4.84 -5.08 0.51
CA ARG A 210 4.37 -5.83 1.69
C ARG A 210 2.91 -5.57 2.04
N LEU A 211 2.48 -4.31 2.09
CA LEU A 211 1.06 -3.96 2.23
C LEU A 211 0.22 -4.56 1.09
N ARG A 212 0.82 -4.66 -0.10
CA ARG A 212 0.21 -5.28 -1.28
C ARG A 212 -0.05 -6.79 -1.17
N GLN A 213 0.49 -7.47 -0.14
CA GLN A 213 0.34 -8.91 0.12
C GLN A 213 -0.23 -9.20 1.52
N ALA A 214 -0.58 -8.16 2.29
CA ALA A 214 -1.10 -8.32 3.65
C ALA A 214 -2.47 -9.04 3.61
N PRO A 215 -2.72 -9.97 4.55
CA PRO A 215 -4.03 -10.62 4.67
C PRO A 215 -5.09 -9.68 5.23
N SER A 216 -6.37 -10.03 5.06
CA SER A 216 -7.52 -9.20 5.43
C SER A 216 -7.65 -8.88 6.92
N TRP A 217 -7.08 -9.71 7.80
CA TRP A 217 -7.14 -9.51 9.25
C TRP A 217 -6.09 -8.52 9.81
N VAL A 218 -5.26 -7.92 8.95
CA VAL A 218 -4.30 -6.90 9.39
C VAL A 218 -5.03 -5.62 9.80
N ARG A 219 -4.87 -5.22 11.07
CA ARG A 219 -5.46 -3.99 11.61
C ARG A 219 -5.06 -2.77 10.77
N GLY A 220 -6.03 -1.91 10.47
CA GLY A 220 -5.82 -0.69 9.69
C GLY A 220 -6.19 -0.80 8.22
N PHE A 221 -6.43 -2.01 7.70
CA PHE A 221 -7.15 -2.19 6.44
C PHE A 221 -8.66 -1.98 6.65
N PRO A 222 -9.40 -1.56 5.59
CA PRO A 222 -10.85 -1.54 5.59
C PRO A 222 -11.43 -2.94 5.84
N ALA A 223 -12.62 -3.03 6.42
CA ALA A 223 -13.33 -4.30 6.61
C ALA A 223 -13.66 -4.97 5.26
N THR A 224 -13.71 -4.18 4.19
CA THR A 224 -13.93 -4.62 2.81
C THR A 224 -12.67 -5.03 2.06
N TYR A 225 -11.50 -5.05 2.71
CA TYR A 225 -10.25 -5.50 2.08
C TYR A 225 -10.17 -7.03 2.03
N TYR A 226 -10.59 -7.58 0.89
CA TYR A 226 -10.61 -9.03 0.63
C TYR A 226 -9.65 -9.43 -0.52
N PRO A 227 -8.35 -9.58 -0.25
CA PRO A 227 -7.44 -10.13 -1.25
C PRO A 227 -7.77 -11.60 -1.55
N LEU A 228 -7.40 -12.08 -2.73
CA LEU A 228 -7.59 -13.46 -3.16
C LEU A 228 -6.82 -14.40 -2.23
N GLU A 229 -7.50 -15.44 -1.76
CA GLU A 229 -6.86 -16.57 -1.08
C GLU A 229 -6.10 -17.44 -2.09
N ILE A 230 -4.84 -17.07 -2.36
CA ILE A 230 -3.97 -17.76 -3.32
C ILE A 230 -3.25 -18.90 -2.61
N LYS A 231 -3.50 -20.15 -3.02
CA LYS A 231 -2.78 -21.32 -2.51
C LYS A 231 -1.34 -21.35 -3.05
N PRO A 232 -0.35 -21.88 -2.32
CA PRO A 232 1.05 -21.93 -2.79
C PRO A 232 1.28 -22.63 -4.13
N SER A 233 0.37 -23.53 -4.53
CA SER A 233 0.42 -24.23 -5.82
C SER A 233 -0.15 -23.42 -7.00
N GLN A 234 -0.82 -22.30 -6.73
CA GLN A 234 -1.45 -21.46 -7.74
C GLN A 234 -0.49 -20.35 -8.16
N ASN A 235 -0.18 -20.29 -9.47
CA ASN A 235 0.60 -19.21 -10.04
C ASN A 235 -0.31 -17.99 -10.30
N ILE A 236 -0.75 -17.34 -9.22
CA ILE A 236 -1.58 -16.14 -9.27
C ILE A 236 -0.86 -15.06 -8.46
N LYS A 237 -0.87 -13.82 -8.95
CA LYS A 237 -0.36 -12.66 -8.23
C LYS A 237 -1.44 -11.61 -8.14
N GLN A 238 -1.70 -11.10 -6.96
CA GLN A 238 -2.55 -9.93 -6.76
C GLN A 238 -1.76 -8.93 -5.92
N ARG A 239 -1.87 -7.65 -6.28
CA ARG A 239 -1.28 -6.54 -5.52
C ARG A 239 -2.42 -5.74 -4.94
N ALA A 240 -2.29 -5.25 -3.71
CA ALA A 240 -3.17 -4.16 -3.27
C ALA A 240 -2.93 -2.89 -4.11
N VAL A 241 -3.93 -2.03 -4.19
CA VAL A 241 -3.89 -0.77 -4.91
C VAL A 241 -4.35 0.31 -3.95
N PHE A 242 -3.57 1.38 -3.84
CA PHE A 242 -3.92 2.53 -3.02
C PHE A 242 -5.24 3.13 -3.54
N ASP A 243 -6.18 3.33 -2.62
CA ASP A 243 -7.51 3.85 -2.90
C ASP A 243 -7.74 5.12 -2.07
N PRO A 244 -7.70 6.31 -2.69
CA PRO A 244 -7.95 7.58 -2.01
C PRO A 244 -9.27 7.59 -1.23
N ALA A 245 -10.28 6.86 -1.71
CA ALA A 245 -11.59 6.83 -1.06
C ALA A 245 -11.57 6.20 0.34
N LEU A 246 -10.49 5.47 0.67
CA LEU A 246 -10.28 4.79 1.93
C LEU A 246 -9.27 5.52 2.84
N LYS A 247 -8.89 6.77 2.55
CA LYS A 247 -7.85 7.52 3.30
C LYS A 247 -8.10 7.70 4.79
N HIS A 248 -9.32 7.53 5.25
CA HIS A 248 -9.64 7.49 6.68
C HIS A 248 -9.12 6.22 7.38
N HIS A 249 -8.70 5.20 6.62
CA HIS A 249 -7.99 4.03 7.09
C HIS A 249 -6.47 4.22 7.01
N PRO A 250 -5.70 3.77 8.02
CA PRO A 250 -4.23 3.78 7.97
C PRO A 250 -3.67 3.03 6.75
N HIS A 251 -4.33 1.94 6.33
CA HIS A 251 -4.01 1.16 5.14
C HIS A 251 -5.11 1.31 4.10
N ALA A 252 -5.22 2.50 3.51
CA ALA A 252 -6.17 2.88 2.47
C ALA A 252 -5.95 2.15 1.13
N PHE A 253 -6.15 0.83 1.14
CA PHE A 253 -5.89 -0.06 0.02
C PHE A 253 -7.10 -0.94 -0.26
N ARG A 254 -7.30 -1.24 -1.54
CA ARG A 254 -8.20 -2.28 -2.02
C ARG A 254 -7.42 -3.38 -2.74
N PRO A 255 -7.97 -4.59 -2.89
CA PRO A 255 -7.37 -5.60 -3.76
C PRO A 255 -7.33 -5.10 -5.22
N GLY A 256 -6.17 -5.20 -5.86
CA GLY A 256 -6.00 -4.91 -7.29
C GLY A 256 -6.40 -6.08 -8.18
N ASP A 257 -6.25 -5.90 -9.49
CA ASP A 257 -6.59 -6.94 -10.45
C ASP A 257 -5.59 -8.11 -10.40
N PRO A 258 -6.05 -9.37 -10.30
CA PRO A 258 -5.17 -10.52 -10.29
C PRO A 258 -4.55 -10.83 -11.65
N ARG A 259 -3.29 -11.24 -11.62
CA ARG A 259 -2.56 -11.80 -12.75
C ARG A 259 -2.42 -13.30 -12.58
N PHE A 260 -3.09 -14.04 -13.44
CA PHE A 260 -2.99 -15.49 -13.52
C PHE A 260 -1.83 -15.86 -14.45
N GLY A 261 -0.98 -16.78 -14.01
CA GLY A 261 0.08 -17.34 -14.83
C GLY A 261 -0.44 -18.20 -15.99
N ASP A 262 -1.66 -18.71 -15.88
CA ASP A 262 -2.43 -19.34 -16.95
C ASP A 262 -3.46 -18.33 -17.52
N PRO A 263 -3.27 -17.84 -18.76
CA PRO A 263 -4.19 -16.89 -19.38
C PRO A 263 -5.63 -17.40 -19.49
N ALA A 264 -5.85 -18.71 -19.64
CA ALA A 264 -7.20 -19.28 -19.74
C ALA A 264 -7.94 -19.21 -18.40
N GLN A 265 -7.23 -19.41 -17.29
CA GLN A 265 -7.78 -19.22 -15.95
C GLN A 265 -8.10 -17.75 -15.69
N GLY A 266 -7.20 -16.83 -16.08
CA GLY A 266 -7.44 -15.40 -15.98
C GLY A 266 -8.68 -14.95 -16.75
N ALA A 267 -8.84 -15.40 -18.00
CA ALA A 267 -10.01 -15.09 -18.82
C ALA A 267 -11.31 -15.64 -18.21
N ARG A 268 -11.29 -16.85 -17.62
CA ARG A 268 -12.44 -17.42 -16.91
C ARG A 268 -12.81 -16.63 -15.66
N TRP A 269 -11.82 -16.27 -14.85
CA TRP A 269 -12.05 -15.46 -13.64
C TRP A 269 -12.64 -14.09 -14.00
N LEU A 270 -12.07 -13.42 -15.00
CA LEU A 270 -12.56 -12.14 -15.49
C LEU A 270 -13.97 -12.24 -16.06
N GLY A 271 -14.26 -13.30 -16.81
CA GLY A 271 -15.62 -13.60 -17.29
C GLY A 271 -16.62 -13.75 -16.15
N GLY A 272 -16.21 -14.40 -15.04
CA GLY A 272 -16.98 -14.48 -13.81
C GLY A 272 -17.23 -13.10 -13.18
N ARG A 273 -16.20 -12.27 -13.03
CA ARG A 273 -16.34 -10.89 -12.51
C ARG A 273 -17.33 -10.07 -13.33
N ARG A 274 -17.20 -10.10 -14.66
CA ARG A 274 -18.13 -9.40 -15.57
C ARG A 274 -19.56 -9.91 -15.44
N ALA A 275 -19.75 -11.22 -15.30
CA ALA A 275 -21.08 -11.80 -15.10
C ALA A 275 -21.69 -11.42 -13.75
N ALA A 276 -20.88 -11.36 -12.68
CA ALA A 276 -21.27 -10.90 -11.36
C ALA A 276 -21.67 -9.41 -11.38
N MET A 277 -20.86 -8.54 -12.01
CA MET A 277 -21.20 -7.12 -12.22
C MET A 277 -22.49 -6.95 -13.02
N ALA A 278 -22.66 -7.69 -14.12
CA ALA A 278 -23.88 -7.67 -14.91
C ALA A 278 -25.11 -8.12 -14.10
N ARG A 279 -24.92 -9.07 -13.17
CA ARG A 279 -25.97 -9.53 -12.27
C ARG A 279 -26.40 -8.43 -11.29
N VAL A 280 -25.44 -7.73 -10.67
CA VAL A 280 -25.75 -6.59 -9.78
C VAL A 280 -26.47 -5.49 -10.55
N LEU A 281 -26.00 -5.13 -11.76
CA LEU A 281 -26.68 -4.14 -12.62
C LEU A 281 -28.12 -4.54 -12.91
N HIS A 282 -28.36 -5.82 -13.21
CA HIS A 282 -29.71 -6.34 -13.44
C HIS A 282 -30.62 -6.22 -12.22
N LEU A 283 -30.10 -6.49 -11.01
CA LEU A 283 -30.83 -6.33 -9.76
C LEU A 283 -31.16 -4.87 -9.47
N VAL A 284 -30.18 -3.97 -9.62
CA VAL A 284 -30.38 -2.51 -9.48
C VAL A 284 -31.47 -2.02 -10.42
N ALA A 285 -31.40 -2.39 -11.70
CA ALA A 285 -32.38 -1.97 -12.71
C ALA A 285 -33.81 -2.48 -12.45
N ARG A 286 -33.97 -3.57 -11.68
CA ARG A 286 -35.27 -4.14 -11.29
C ARG A 286 -35.76 -3.67 -9.93
N SER A 287 -34.90 -3.01 -9.17
CA SER A 287 -35.23 -2.47 -7.85
C SER A 287 -36.10 -1.22 -7.98
N GLN A 288 -36.76 -0.87 -6.87
CA GLN A 288 -37.46 0.41 -6.75
C GLN A 288 -36.52 1.64 -6.81
N TRP A 289 -35.21 1.42 -6.69
CA TRP A 289 -34.17 2.45 -6.68
C TRP A 289 -33.53 2.69 -8.05
N SER A 290 -34.02 2.05 -9.12
CA SER A 290 -33.46 2.17 -10.47
C SER A 290 -33.41 3.62 -10.98
N GLU A 291 -34.37 4.46 -10.61
CA GLU A 291 -34.39 5.90 -10.94
C GLU A 291 -33.54 6.75 -9.99
N ASN A 292 -33.08 6.16 -8.87
CA ASN A 292 -32.28 6.82 -7.84
C ASN A 292 -30.78 6.50 -7.96
N LEU A 293 -30.38 5.66 -8.92
CA LEU A 293 -29.01 5.16 -9.05
C LEU A 293 -28.50 5.43 -10.47
N VAL A 294 -27.62 6.42 -10.58
CA VAL A 294 -27.00 6.83 -11.85
C VAL A 294 -25.61 6.22 -11.95
N LEU A 295 -25.43 5.28 -12.86
CA LEU A 295 -24.14 4.64 -13.09
C LEU A 295 -23.12 5.64 -13.67
N ARG A 296 -21.88 5.56 -13.21
CA ARG A 296 -20.75 6.32 -13.75
C ARG A 296 -19.50 5.44 -13.84
N GLY A 297 -18.38 6.06 -14.19
CA GLY A 297 -17.08 5.43 -14.05
C GLY A 297 -16.78 4.36 -15.11
N SER A 298 -16.00 3.36 -14.71
CA SER A 298 -15.28 2.47 -15.64
C SER A 298 -16.20 1.59 -16.48
N MET A 299 -17.37 1.19 -15.95
CA MET A 299 -18.36 0.40 -16.68
C MET A 299 -18.95 1.13 -17.89
N VAL A 300 -19.28 2.41 -17.72
CA VAL A 300 -19.85 3.21 -18.81
C VAL A 300 -18.78 3.50 -19.87
N MET A 301 -17.55 3.75 -19.42
CA MET A 301 -16.38 3.87 -20.32
C MET A 301 -16.20 2.63 -21.20
N ARG A 302 -16.36 1.43 -20.63
CA ARG A 302 -16.23 0.17 -21.38
C ARG A 302 -17.29 0.02 -22.47
N GLU A 303 -18.51 0.45 -22.22
CA GLU A 303 -19.59 0.48 -23.23
C GLU A 303 -19.26 1.42 -24.39
N TRP A 304 -18.71 2.61 -24.08
CA TRP A 304 -18.41 3.61 -25.10
C TRP A 304 -17.16 3.32 -25.94
N PHE A 305 -16.11 2.77 -25.31
CA PHE A 305 -14.78 2.66 -25.91
C PHE A 305 -14.33 1.23 -26.17
N GLY A 306 -15.08 0.22 -25.70
CA GLY A 306 -14.73 -1.19 -25.87
C GLY A 306 -13.32 -1.49 -25.33
N ASP A 307 -12.50 -2.15 -26.15
CA ASP A 307 -11.14 -2.55 -25.78
C ASP A 307 -10.16 -1.40 -25.53
N ALA A 308 -10.49 -0.17 -25.95
CA ALA A 308 -9.68 1.00 -25.62
C ALA A 308 -9.88 1.43 -24.15
N ALA A 309 -11.04 1.17 -23.54
CA ALA A 309 -11.22 1.38 -22.12
C ALA A 309 -10.47 0.30 -21.32
N ARG A 310 -9.87 0.71 -20.20
CA ARG A 310 -9.37 -0.21 -19.19
C ARG A 310 -10.49 -1.12 -18.68
N GLU A 311 -10.12 -2.27 -18.13
CA GLU A 311 -11.10 -3.19 -17.56
C GLU A 311 -11.82 -2.53 -16.37
N PRO A 312 -13.17 -2.65 -16.29
CA PRO A 312 -13.90 -2.20 -15.11
C PRO A 312 -13.52 -3.00 -13.85
N GLY A 313 -13.27 -2.29 -12.76
CA GLY A 313 -12.92 -2.86 -11.45
C GLY A 313 -14.10 -2.88 -10.47
N ASP A 314 -15.09 -2.02 -10.70
CA ASP A 314 -16.14 -1.61 -9.77
C ASP A 314 -17.42 -1.20 -10.52
N LEU A 315 -18.52 -1.09 -9.77
CA LEU A 315 -19.76 -0.41 -10.17
C LEU A 315 -19.90 0.89 -9.37
N ASP A 316 -19.73 2.05 -10.02
CA ASP A 316 -19.89 3.35 -9.37
C ASP A 316 -21.28 3.93 -9.63
N PHE A 317 -22.03 4.26 -8.59
CA PHE A 317 -23.31 4.94 -8.70
C PHE A 317 -23.31 6.28 -7.96
N VAL A 318 -23.91 7.29 -8.58
CA VAL A 318 -24.39 8.48 -7.88
C VAL A 318 -25.81 8.23 -7.42
N VAL A 319 -26.06 8.46 -6.13
CA VAL A 319 -27.39 8.40 -5.54
C VAL A 319 -28.12 9.72 -5.80
N THR A 320 -29.29 9.63 -6.44
CA THR A 320 -30.12 10.77 -6.79
C THR A 320 -31.53 10.61 -6.24
N PRO A 321 -32.26 11.69 -5.90
CA PRO A 321 -31.79 13.08 -5.86
C PRO A 321 -30.77 13.31 -4.75
N ARG A 322 -30.04 14.42 -4.86
CA ARG A 322 -28.94 14.82 -3.95
C ARG A 322 -29.36 14.90 -2.47
N ASP A 323 -30.65 15.09 -2.20
CA ASP A 323 -31.24 15.18 -0.87
C ASP A 323 -31.41 13.81 -0.17
N ILE A 324 -31.18 12.70 -0.87
CA ILE A 324 -30.93 11.40 -0.24
C ILE A 324 -29.54 11.45 0.38
N ALA A 325 -29.45 12.06 1.56
CA ALA A 325 -28.19 12.27 2.26
C ALA A 325 -27.66 10.96 2.88
N PHE A 326 -26.33 10.86 2.97
CA PHE A 326 -25.67 9.74 3.63
C PHE A 326 -26.15 9.58 5.09
N GLY A 327 -26.47 8.36 5.51
CA GLY A 327 -27.00 8.07 6.85
C GLY A 327 -28.44 8.57 7.09
N SER A 328 -29.14 9.07 6.08
CA SER A 328 -30.58 9.33 6.18
C SER A 328 -31.38 8.03 6.17
N PRO A 329 -32.59 7.98 6.75
CA PRO A 329 -33.44 6.77 6.72
C PRO A 329 -33.72 6.26 5.30
N ARG A 330 -33.74 7.15 4.31
CA ARG A 330 -33.95 6.79 2.91
C ARG A 330 -32.69 6.18 2.27
N ALA A 331 -31.51 6.66 2.64
CA ALA A 331 -30.24 6.06 2.22
C ALA A 331 -30.05 4.67 2.85
N GLU A 332 -30.36 4.53 4.14
CA GLU A 332 -30.32 3.24 4.85
C GLU A 332 -31.26 2.22 4.19
N GLN A 333 -32.52 2.60 3.91
CA GLN A 333 -33.46 1.72 3.21
C GLN A 333 -32.96 1.32 1.82
N LEU A 334 -32.38 2.26 1.06
CA LEU A 334 -31.81 1.96 -0.26
C LEU A 334 -30.72 0.89 -0.16
N VAL A 335 -29.81 1.05 0.79
CA VAL A 335 -28.71 0.11 1.00
C VAL A 335 -29.24 -1.25 1.42
N ASP A 336 -30.17 -1.30 2.38
CA ASP A 336 -30.74 -2.55 2.88
C ASP A 336 -31.48 -3.31 1.78
N ASP A 337 -32.30 -2.62 0.97
CA ASP A 337 -33.02 -3.24 -0.15
C ASP A 337 -32.05 -3.81 -1.21
N LEU A 338 -30.94 -3.11 -1.50
CA LEU A 338 -29.93 -3.62 -2.43
C LEU A 338 -29.23 -4.86 -1.87
N ARG A 339 -28.88 -4.86 -0.58
CA ARG A 339 -28.25 -6.00 0.09
C ARG A 339 -29.19 -7.20 0.11
N GLU A 340 -30.46 -6.99 0.41
CA GLU A 340 -31.50 -8.03 0.36
C GLU A 340 -31.66 -8.56 -1.06
N ALA A 341 -31.80 -7.70 -2.07
CA ALA A 341 -31.94 -8.13 -3.46
C ALA A 341 -30.74 -8.94 -3.98
N ILE A 342 -29.52 -8.57 -3.58
CA ILE A 342 -28.29 -9.31 -3.93
C ILE A 342 -28.23 -10.66 -3.21
N SER A 343 -28.62 -10.69 -1.93
CA SER A 343 -28.60 -11.91 -1.10
C SER A 343 -29.66 -12.93 -1.53
N ASP A 344 -30.85 -12.45 -1.91
CA ASP A 344 -32.01 -13.29 -2.24
C ASP A 344 -31.95 -13.89 -3.65
N ASP A 345 -31.33 -13.17 -4.60
CA ASP A 345 -31.21 -13.64 -5.98
C ASP A 345 -29.78 -13.41 -6.53
N PRO A 346 -28.78 -14.13 -5.98
CA PRO A 346 -27.37 -13.99 -6.37
C PRO A 346 -27.10 -14.46 -7.81
N GLY A 347 -28.06 -15.17 -8.43
CA GLY A 347 -27.87 -15.77 -9.73
C GLY A 347 -26.75 -16.82 -9.73
N PRO A 348 -26.14 -17.11 -10.89
CA PRO A 348 -25.23 -18.24 -11.03
C PRO A 348 -23.77 -17.96 -10.63
N VAL A 349 -23.42 -16.71 -10.33
CA VAL A 349 -22.01 -16.31 -10.12
C VAL A 349 -21.77 -15.61 -8.78
N LEU A 350 -22.72 -14.80 -8.29
CA LEU A 350 -22.57 -14.23 -6.94
C LEU A 350 -22.75 -15.33 -5.89
N CYS A 351 -22.07 -15.19 -4.77
CA CYS A 351 -22.21 -16.09 -3.64
C CYS A 351 -23.39 -15.65 -2.76
N PRO A 352 -24.19 -16.59 -2.23
CA PRO A 352 -25.20 -16.26 -1.23
C PRO A 352 -24.51 -15.86 0.09
N GLY A 353 -25.07 -14.90 0.80
CA GLY A 353 -24.55 -14.48 2.10
C GLY A 353 -24.61 -12.97 2.31
N PRO A 354 -24.12 -12.49 3.47
CA PRO A 354 -24.12 -11.07 3.78
C PRO A 354 -23.23 -10.31 2.80
N VAL A 355 -23.72 -9.16 2.35
CA VAL A 355 -22.93 -8.16 1.63
C VAL A 355 -22.32 -7.22 2.66
N ASP A 356 -21.01 -7.16 2.71
CA ASP A 356 -20.27 -6.28 3.62
C ASP A 356 -20.25 -4.85 3.09
N THR A 357 -20.17 -3.90 4.02
CA THR A 357 -20.22 -2.47 3.70
C THR A 357 -19.11 -1.69 4.38
N GLU A 358 -18.61 -0.66 3.70
CA GLU A 358 -17.57 0.24 4.20
C GLU A 358 -17.92 1.68 3.83
N PRO A 359 -17.97 2.62 4.79
CA PRO A 359 -18.01 4.05 4.47
C PRO A 359 -16.79 4.45 3.64
N ILE A 360 -16.99 5.24 2.59
CA ILE A 360 -15.91 5.74 1.74
C ILE A 360 -16.07 7.25 1.53
N TRP A 361 -14.98 7.94 1.23
CA TRP A 361 -15.00 9.37 0.89
C TRP A 361 -14.45 9.57 -0.52
N THR A 362 -15.35 9.69 -1.49
CA THR A 362 -14.96 9.68 -2.90
C THR A 362 -14.24 10.99 -3.25
N TYR A 363 -12.96 10.87 -3.64
CA TYR A 363 -12.02 11.98 -3.89
C TYR A 363 -11.97 12.99 -2.73
N GLU A 364 -12.03 12.50 -1.48
CA GLU A 364 -12.01 13.29 -0.23
C GLU A 364 -13.14 14.33 -0.06
N ARG A 365 -14.15 14.30 -0.94
CA ARG A 365 -15.20 15.34 -1.03
C ARG A 365 -16.53 14.91 -0.45
N VAL A 366 -17.10 13.84 -1.02
CA VAL A 366 -18.48 13.45 -0.76
C VAL A 366 -18.54 12.07 -0.10
N PRO A 367 -19.47 11.88 0.86
CA PRO A 367 -19.62 10.60 1.53
C PRO A 367 -20.18 9.55 0.59
N GLY A 368 -19.74 8.32 0.80
CA GLY A 368 -20.17 7.16 0.04
C GLY A 368 -20.24 5.91 0.89
N LEU A 369 -20.83 4.86 0.32
CA LEU A 369 -20.86 3.53 0.89
C LEU A 369 -20.42 2.52 -0.17
N ARG A 370 -19.36 1.78 0.14
CA ARG A 370 -18.91 0.63 -0.65
C ARG A 370 -19.62 -0.62 -0.16
N LEU A 371 -20.18 -1.39 -1.08
CA LEU A 371 -20.69 -2.74 -0.87
C LEU A 371 -19.74 -3.72 -1.56
N VAL A 372 -19.44 -4.84 -0.90
CA VAL A 372 -18.60 -5.89 -1.49
C VAL A 372 -19.39 -7.20 -1.60
N CYS A 373 -19.54 -7.66 -2.84
CA CYS A 373 -20.33 -8.82 -3.19
C CYS A 373 -19.41 -9.97 -3.63
N PRO A 374 -19.31 -11.07 -2.86
CA PRO A 374 -18.50 -12.22 -3.24
C PRO A 374 -19.05 -12.91 -4.49
N PHE A 375 -18.14 -13.44 -5.32
CA PHE A 375 -18.48 -14.27 -6.46
C PHE A 375 -17.54 -15.46 -6.61
N GLU A 376 -18.05 -16.54 -7.22
CA GLU A 376 -17.30 -17.78 -7.41
C GLU A 376 -17.22 -18.15 -8.90
N VAL A 377 -16.04 -18.63 -9.30
CA VAL A 377 -15.88 -19.37 -10.55
C VAL A 377 -15.27 -20.72 -10.20
N SER A 378 -15.99 -21.80 -10.54
CA SER A 378 -15.58 -23.17 -10.19
C SER A 378 -14.09 -23.45 -10.52
N GLY A 379 -13.34 -23.84 -9.49
CA GLY A 379 -11.92 -24.17 -9.59
C GLY A 379 -10.95 -22.98 -9.59
N LEU A 380 -11.44 -21.75 -9.36
CA LEU A 380 -10.63 -20.53 -9.23
C LEU A 380 -10.87 -19.89 -7.86
N PRO A 381 -9.95 -19.04 -7.36
CA PRO A 381 -10.16 -18.35 -6.08
C PRO A 381 -11.38 -17.40 -6.13
N TYR A 382 -12.06 -17.25 -4.99
CA TYR A 382 -13.19 -16.32 -4.82
C TYR A 382 -12.80 -14.90 -5.16
N GLY A 383 -13.64 -14.21 -5.93
CA GLY A 383 -13.47 -12.80 -6.22
C GLY A 383 -14.51 -11.95 -5.52
N MET A 384 -14.31 -10.64 -5.60
CA MET A 384 -15.23 -9.64 -5.07
C MET A 384 -15.66 -8.68 -6.18
N VAL A 385 -16.95 -8.37 -6.25
CA VAL A 385 -17.48 -7.22 -6.99
C VAL A 385 -17.69 -6.08 -6.01
N GLN A 386 -17.10 -4.94 -6.31
CA GLN A 386 -17.26 -3.71 -5.57
C GLN A 386 -18.39 -2.88 -6.17
N VAL A 387 -19.26 -2.34 -5.32
CA VAL A 387 -20.32 -1.39 -5.69
C VAL A 387 -20.18 -0.16 -4.80
N ASP A 388 -19.85 0.98 -5.39
CA ASP A 388 -19.67 2.23 -4.66
C ASP A 388 -20.89 3.12 -4.89
N LEU A 389 -21.57 3.48 -3.79
CA LEU A 389 -22.69 4.42 -3.78
C LEU A 389 -22.17 5.77 -3.29
N VAL A 390 -22.23 6.79 -4.12
CA VAL A 390 -21.81 8.16 -3.77
C VAL A 390 -23.06 9.00 -3.50
N PHE A 391 -23.14 9.59 -2.32
CA PHE A 391 -24.26 10.42 -1.89
C PHE A 391 -23.88 11.90 -2.01
N GLU A 392 -24.89 12.77 -2.10
CA GLU A 392 -24.74 14.24 -2.06
C GLU A 392 -23.88 14.85 -3.19
N GLU A 393 -23.45 14.05 -4.16
CA GLU A 393 -22.74 14.45 -5.36
C GLU A 393 -23.64 15.27 -6.30
N GLU A 394 -23.03 16.24 -6.97
CA GLU A 394 -23.74 17.10 -7.89
C GLU A 394 -23.87 16.45 -9.27
N LEU A 395 -25.08 16.44 -9.82
CA LEU A 395 -25.41 15.92 -11.14
C LEU A 395 -25.93 17.05 -12.04
N PRO A 396 -25.05 17.95 -12.53
CA PRO A 396 -25.45 19.18 -13.24
C PRO A 396 -25.99 18.91 -14.65
N ILE A 397 -25.69 17.74 -15.22
CA ILE A 397 -26.26 17.27 -16.48
C ILE A 397 -27.16 16.07 -16.18
N ALA A 398 -28.40 16.10 -16.67
CA ALA A 398 -29.35 15.02 -16.47
C ALA A 398 -28.80 13.67 -17.00
N PRO A 399 -29.03 12.56 -16.27
CA PRO A 399 -28.56 11.25 -16.70
C PRO A 399 -29.40 10.72 -17.85
N GLU A 400 -28.83 9.79 -18.61
CA GLU A 400 -29.49 9.17 -19.76
C GLU A 400 -29.56 7.64 -19.63
N PRO A 401 -30.59 6.98 -20.18
CA PRO A 401 -30.66 5.52 -20.17
C PRO A 401 -29.62 4.94 -21.13
N VAL A 402 -28.73 4.09 -20.60
CA VAL A 402 -27.70 3.38 -21.36
C VAL A 402 -27.86 1.88 -21.17
N ARG A 403 -27.69 1.11 -22.24
CA ARG A 403 -27.75 -0.36 -22.19
C ARG A 403 -26.36 -0.92 -21.96
N ILE A 404 -26.10 -1.44 -20.76
CA ILE A 404 -24.80 -1.98 -20.34
C ILE A 404 -24.99 -3.44 -19.90
N ALA A 405 -24.15 -4.33 -20.43
CA ALA A 405 -24.22 -5.76 -20.17
C ALA A 405 -25.63 -6.37 -20.36
N GLY A 406 -26.40 -5.83 -21.32
CA GLY A 406 -27.76 -6.27 -21.63
C GLY A 406 -28.88 -5.62 -20.81
N THR A 407 -28.55 -4.85 -19.77
CA THR A 407 -29.49 -4.17 -18.87
C THR A 407 -29.52 -2.66 -19.16
N THR A 408 -30.71 -2.05 -19.15
CA THR A 408 -30.83 -0.59 -19.24
C THR A 408 -30.76 0.02 -17.83
N VAL A 409 -29.84 0.95 -17.63
CA VAL A 409 -29.67 1.72 -16.38
C VAL A 409 -29.54 3.21 -16.71
N LEU A 410 -29.84 4.09 -15.76
CA LEU A 410 -29.46 5.49 -15.89
C LEU A 410 -27.94 5.62 -15.73
N ALA A 411 -27.31 6.43 -16.58
CA ALA A 411 -25.88 6.68 -16.50
C ALA A 411 -25.55 8.17 -16.77
N ALA A 412 -24.43 8.62 -16.22
CA ALA A 412 -23.85 9.92 -16.58
C ALA A 412 -23.38 9.89 -18.04
N ASN A 413 -23.55 11.01 -18.75
CA ASN A 413 -23.09 11.13 -20.13
C ASN A 413 -21.57 11.38 -20.21
N MET A 414 -21.02 11.42 -21.43
CA MET A 414 -19.58 11.62 -21.64
C MET A 414 -19.09 12.99 -21.15
N GLU A 415 -19.87 14.06 -21.37
CA GLU A 415 -19.49 15.42 -20.98
C GLU A 415 -19.36 15.54 -19.46
N LEU A 416 -20.34 15.06 -18.70
CA LEU A 416 -20.29 15.06 -17.25
C LEU A 416 -19.18 14.14 -16.72
N SER A 417 -18.99 12.99 -17.34
CA SER A 417 -17.89 12.10 -17.00
C SER A 417 -16.53 12.77 -17.18
N LEU A 418 -16.35 13.56 -18.25
CA LEU A 418 -15.12 14.32 -18.49
C LEU A 418 -14.96 15.45 -17.46
N ALA A 419 -16.04 16.18 -17.17
CA ALA A 419 -16.04 17.26 -16.18
C ALA A 419 -15.64 16.76 -14.79
N TRP A 420 -16.16 15.61 -14.35
CA TRP A 420 -15.76 15.00 -13.07
C TRP A 420 -14.31 14.51 -13.08
N LYS A 421 -13.83 13.91 -14.18
CA LYS A 421 -12.41 13.51 -14.24
C LYS A 421 -11.48 14.72 -14.10
N LEU A 422 -11.83 15.85 -14.72
CA LEU A 422 -11.10 17.10 -14.56
C LEU A 422 -11.16 17.64 -13.13
N GLN A 423 -12.34 17.63 -12.52
CA GLN A 423 -12.49 18.00 -11.11
C GLN A 423 -11.56 17.17 -10.23
N TRP A 424 -11.55 15.84 -10.37
CA TRP A 424 -10.70 14.95 -9.56
C TRP A 424 -9.21 15.18 -9.79
N LEU A 425 -8.78 15.35 -11.04
CA LEU A 425 -7.38 15.62 -11.37
C LEU A 425 -6.87 16.95 -10.79
N VAL A 426 -7.78 17.91 -10.54
CA VAL A 426 -7.43 19.25 -10.05
C VAL A 426 -7.57 19.37 -8.53
N THR A 427 -8.54 18.70 -7.91
CA THR A 427 -8.86 18.90 -6.49
C THR A 427 -8.40 17.79 -5.57
N ASP A 428 -8.18 16.56 -6.07
CA ASP A 428 -7.76 15.45 -5.21
C ASP A 428 -6.31 15.65 -4.75
N SER A 429 -6.05 15.32 -3.48
CA SER A 429 -4.69 15.24 -2.91
C SER A 429 -3.84 14.14 -3.57
N TYR A 430 -4.48 13.17 -4.24
CA TYR A 430 -3.91 11.98 -4.86
C TYR A 430 -4.50 11.73 -6.27
N PRO A 431 -4.30 12.63 -7.24
CA PRO A 431 -4.90 12.49 -8.57
C PRO A 431 -4.31 11.27 -9.30
N GLN A 432 -5.18 10.36 -9.74
CA GLN A 432 -4.73 9.04 -10.21
C GLN A 432 -4.51 9.00 -11.73
N ALA A 433 -3.47 8.29 -12.17
CA ALA A 433 -3.16 8.11 -13.59
C ALA A 433 -4.32 7.49 -14.42
N LYS A 434 -5.17 6.65 -13.80
CA LYS A 434 -6.36 6.09 -14.46
C LYS A 434 -7.38 7.17 -14.84
N ASP A 435 -7.49 8.24 -14.04
CA ASP A 435 -8.45 9.31 -14.26
C ASP A 435 -7.96 10.23 -15.39
N LEU A 436 -6.64 10.46 -15.47
CA LEU A 436 -6.01 11.12 -16.62
C LEU A 436 -6.24 10.34 -17.92
N TYR A 437 -6.04 9.03 -17.89
CA TYR A 437 -6.29 8.18 -19.07
C TYR A 437 -7.76 8.19 -19.50
N ASP A 438 -8.68 8.01 -18.56
CA ASP A 438 -10.12 8.03 -18.82
C ASP A 438 -10.56 9.41 -19.38
N ALA A 439 -10.04 10.51 -18.83
CA ALA A 439 -10.29 11.87 -19.34
C ALA A 439 -9.80 12.05 -20.77
N ALA A 440 -8.59 11.57 -21.09
CA ALA A 440 -8.03 11.67 -22.44
C ALA A 440 -8.82 10.82 -23.46
N LEU A 441 -9.37 9.68 -23.06
CA LEU A 441 -10.30 8.91 -23.90
C LEU A 441 -11.59 9.68 -24.15
N LEU A 442 -12.21 10.25 -23.10
CA LEU A 442 -13.41 11.07 -23.23
C LEU A 442 -13.18 12.28 -24.14
N ALA A 443 -12.07 12.99 -23.96
CA ALA A 443 -11.65 14.13 -24.78
C ALA A 443 -11.47 13.80 -26.27
N SER A 444 -11.31 12.51 -26.63
CA SER A 444 -11.26 12.09 -28.04
C SER A 444 -12.64 12.01 -28.71
N ARG A 445 -13.74 12.08 -27.93
CA ARG A 445 -15.12 11.89 -28.40
C ARG A 445 -16.06 13.02 -28.02
N THR A 446 -15.79 13.73 -26.94
CA THR A 446 -16.61 14.86 -26.48
C THR A 446 -15.73 16.06 -26.14
N THR A 447 -16.33 17.24 -26.20
CA THR A 447 -15.83 18.44 -25.52
C THR A 447 -16.51 18.58 -24.17
N VAL A 448 -15.99 19.45 -23.31
CA VAL A 448 -16.62 19.82 -22.04
C VAL A 448 -16.65 21.34 -21.92
N ASN A 449 -17.80 21.87 -21.50
CA ASN A 449 -17.93 23.30 -21.20
C ASN A 449 -16.98 23.69 -20.05
N THR A 450 -16.09 24.67 -20.29
CA THR A 450 -15.13 25.10 -19.26
C THR A 450 -15.82 25.67 -18.01
N GLY A 451 -16.94 26.39 -18.17
CA GLY A 451 -17.73 26.92 -17.06
C GLY A 451 -18.33 25.83 -16.17
N LEU A 452 -18.81 24.73 -16.78
CA LEU A 452 -19.28 23.56 -16.02
C LEU A 452 -18.19 22.99 -15.10
N VAL A 453 -16.95 22.91 -15.60
CA VAL A 453 -15.82 22.44 -14.79
C VAL A 453 -15.52 23.43 -13.66
N MET A 454 -15.52 24.73 -13.95
CA MET A 454 -15.34 25.77 -12.92
C MET A 454 -16.42 25.68 -11.82
N ASP A 455 -17.69 25.49 -12.19
CA ASP A 455 -18.79 25.33 -11.24
C ASP A 455 -18.59 24.11 -10.33
N LEU A 456 -18.11 23.00 -10.89
CA LEU A 456 -17.76 21.79 -10.13
C LEU A 456 -16.54 21.96 -9.20
N LEU A 457 -15.59 22.83 -9.58
CA LEU A 457 -14.39 23.15 -8.80
C LEU A 457 -14.65 24.17 -7.68
N GLU A 458 -15.63 25.06 -7.85
CA GLU A 458 -15.93 26.17 -6.94
C GLU A 458 -16.12 25.74 -5.47
N PRO A 459 -16.83 24.64 -5.14
CA PRO A 459 -16.99 24.20 -3.75
C PRO A 459 -15.68 23.96 -3.00
N GLU A 460 -14.63 23.51 -3.71
CA GLU A 460 -13.34 23.14 -3.10
C GLU A 460 -12.31 24.26 -3.20
N LEU A 461 -12.32 24.99 -4.33
CA LEU A 461 -11.29 25.99 -4.65
C LEU A 461 -11.75 27.42 -4.38
N GLY A 462 -13.04 27.65 -4.16
CA GLY A 462 -13.65 28.98 -4.09
C GLY A 462 -13.32 29.80 -5.35
N SER A 463 -12.92 31.06 -5.16
CA SER A 463 -12.56 31.96 -6.26
C SER A 463 -11.42 31.46 -7.15
N ARG A 464 -10.58 30.54 -6.67
CA ARG A 464 -9.48 29.96 -7.47
C ARG A 464 -9.99 29.05 -8.60
N ALA A 465 -11.25 28.60 -8.55
CA ALA A 465 -11.85 27.85 -9.66
C ALA A 465 -11.88 28.66 -10.96
N LEU A 466 -11.97 30.00 -10.88
CA LEU A 466 -11.95 30.89 -12.04
C LEU A 466 -10.60 30.92 -12.77
N ASP A 467 -9.53 30.45 -12.12
CA ASP A 467 -8.20 30.34 -12.72
C ASP A 467 -8.04 29.06 -13.55
N PHE A 468 -9.05 28.17 -13.57
CA PHE A 468 -9.02 26.94 -14.35
C PHE A 468 -9.10 27.24 -15.86
N ASP A 469 -8.05 26.89 -16.60
CA ASP A 469 -8.02 27.02 -18.04
C ASP A 469 -7.15 25.93 -18.70
N ARG A 470 -6.94 26.02 -20.01
CA ARG A 470 -6.08 25.09 -20.74
C ARG A 470 -4.64 25.09 -20.21
N LYS A 471 -4.14 26.24 -19.78
CA LYS A 471 -2.76 26.38 -19.31
C LYS A 471 -2.61 25.74 -17.92
N SER A 472 -3.53 26.00 -17.00
CA SER A 472 -3.51 25.38 -15.66
C SER A 472 -3.58 23.86 -15.75
N LEU A 473 -4.33 23.32 -16.72
CA LEU A 473 -4.39 21.87 -16.96
C LEU A 473 -3.05 21.30 -17.45
N LEU A 474 -2.39 21.99 -18.38
CA LEU A 474 -1.07 21.57 -18.91
C LEU A 474 0.05 21.69 -17.87
N GLU A 475 -0.17 22.42 -16.79
CA GLU A 475 0.77 22.61 -15.68
C GLU A 475 0.56 21.59 -14.54
N LEU A 476 -0.39 20.65 -14.66
CA LEU A 476 -0.52 19.54 -13.71
C LEU A 476 0.75 18.65 -13.75
N ASP A 477 1.38 18.45 -12.59
CA ASP A 477 2.68 17.75 -12.45
C ASP A 477 2.74 16.72 -11.32
N HIS A 478 1.63 16.51 -10.60
CA HIS A 478 1.55 15.69 -9.39
C HIS A 478 0.64 14.47 -9.55
N ILE A 479 0.43 14.01 -10.80
CA ILE A 479 -0.31 12.78 -11.08
C ILE A 479 0.41 11.57 -10.47
N ASP A 480 -0.31 10.76 -9.70
CA ASP A 480 0.20 9.55 -9.08
C ASP A 480 0.31 8.41 -10.10
N TRP A 481 1.51 8.27 -10.65
CA TRP A 481 1.91 7.17 -11.52
C TRP A 481 2.50 5.98 -10.77
N ASP A 482 2.95 6.17 -9.52
CA ASP A 482 3.56 5.10 -8.72
C ASP A 482 2.50 4.05 -8.31
N ASN A 483 1.24 4.49 -8.18
CA ASN A 483 0.08 3.63 -7.95
C ASN A 483 -0.78 3.38 -9.20
N ALA A 484 -0.26 3.69 -10.40
CA ALA A 484 -0.98 3.44 -11.64
C ALA A 484 -1.33 1.94 -11.78
N PRO A 485 -2.59 1.59 -12.12
CA PRO A 485 -2.95 0.21 -12.41
C PRO A 485 -2.09 -0.35 -13.53
N THR A 486 -1.53 -1.53 -13.30
CA THR A 486 -0.52 -2.15 -14.18
C THR A 486 -1.04 -2.55 -15.57
N GLU A 487 -2.35 -2.53 -15.75
CA GLU A 487 -3.10 -2.82 -16.98
C GLU A 487 -3.42 -1.56 -17.80
N LEU A 488 -3.10 -0.36 -17.29
CA LEU A 488 -3.23 0.86 -18.08
C LEU A 488 -2.35 0.76 -19.33
N PRO A 489 -2.88 1.10 -20.52
CA PRO A 489 -2.15 1.02 -21.78
C PRO A 489 -1.21 2.21 -22.01
N VAL A 490 -0.93 2.98 -20.96
CA VAL A 490 -0.14 4.21 -20.97
C VAL A 490 0.81 4.23 -19.77
N THR A 491 1.86 5.02 -19.89
CA THR A 491 2.89 5.23 -18.87
C THR A 491 3.05 6.71 -18.59
N LYS A 492 3.85 7.06 -17.58
CA LYS A 492 4.20 8.46 -17.27
C LYS A 492 4.79 9.21 -18.47
N ALA A 493 5.44 8.52 -19.41
CA ALA A 493 5.98 9.16 -20.61
C ALA A 493 4.88 9.75 -21.53
N ASP A 494 3.67 9.22 -21.46
CA ASP A 494 2.52 9.62 -22.29
C ASP A 494 1.75 10.80 -21.67
N GLU A 495 2.00 11.14 -20.40
CA GLU A 495 1.31 12.18 -19.63
C GLU A 495 1.17 13.51 -20.39
N PRO A 496 2.24 14.07 -21.02
CA PRO A 496 2.11 15.33 -21.74
C PRO A 496 1.14 15.27 -22.94
N GLU A 497 1.09 14.13 -23.65
CA GLU A 497 0.17 13.96 -24.77
C GLU A 497 -1.28 13.84 -24.29
N LEU A 498 -1.49 13.11 -23.19
CA LEU A 498 -2.81 12.96 -22.57
C LEU A 498 -3.36 14.32 -22.12
N LEU A 499 -2.55 15.12 -21.41
CA LEU A 499 -2.93 16.47 -20.98
C LEU A 499 -3.23 17.40 -22.16
N GLN A 500 -2.42 17.36 -23.22
CA GLN A 500 -2.68 18.14 -24.45
C GLN A 500 -4.02 17.79 -25.09
N ARG A 501 -4.35 16.50 -25.15
CA ARG A 501 -5.63 16.03 -25.70
C ARG A 501 -6.81 16.55 -24.88
N ILE A 502 -6.71 16.51 -23.56
CA ILE A 502 -7.76 16.99 -22.66
C ILE A 502 -7.90 18.52 -22.78
N ALA A 503 -6.78 19.27 -22.80
CA ALA A 503 -6.79 20.72 -22.95
C ALA A 503 -7.47 21.16 -24.27
N ALA A 504 -7.29 20.38 -25.34
CA ALA A 504 -7.94 20.63 -26.63
C ALA A 504 -9.47 20.42 -26.61
N ALA A 505 -9.98 19.63 -25.65
CA ALA A 505 -11.41 19.33 -25.51
C ALA A 505 -12.16 20.34 -24.62
N LEU A 506 -11.47 21.28 -23.98
CA LEU A 506 -12.11 22.40 -23.27
C LEU A 506 -12.78 23.33 -24.28
N ALA A 507 -14.11 23.48 -24.17
CA ALA A 507 -14.94 24.34 -25.01
C ALA A 507 -15.23 25.70 -24.38
#